data_AF-A0A965D2A8-F1
#
_entry.id   AF-A0A965D2A8-F1
#
_cell.length_a   1.000
_cell.length_b   1.000
_cell.length_c   1.000
_cell.angle_alpha   90.00
_cell.angle_beta   90.00
_cell.angle_gamma   90.00
#
_symmetry.space_group_name_H-M   'P 1'
#
loop_
_entity.id
_entity.type
_entity.pdbx_description
1 polymer ?
#
loop_
_entity_poly.entity_id
_entity_poly.type
_entity_poly.pdbx_seq_one_letter_code
_entity_poly.pdbx_strand_id
1 'polypeptide(L)'
;VHHISALAGSGIPKLFVSIERAYQSAMAKLATPKLTRALMAAVAKQAPPRSGMFRPKMRYAHQGGSNPPRVIIHGSGLERVPETYRRYLEHFFRDAFKLRGAPLKIEFRQGMNPYERRHAKR
;
A
#
# COMPACT_ATOMS: atom_id res chain seq x y z
N VAL A 1 -16.82 -10.18 12.16
CA VAL A 1 -16.85 -11.66 12.25
C VAL A 1 -18.30 -12.10 12.14
N HIS A 2 -18.59 -13.23 11.48
CA HIS A 2 -19.95 -13.76 11.33
C HIS A 2 -20.10 -15.04 12.15
N HIS A 3 -21.26 -15.23 12.77
CA HIS A 3 -21.65 -16.50 13.38
C HIS A 3 -22.64 -17.19 12.43
N ILE A 4 -22.33 -18.43 12.04
CA ILE A 4 -23.11 -19.16 11.03
C ILE A 4 -23.42 -20.59 11.50
N SER A 5 -24.50 -21.16 10.97
CA SER A 5 -24.77 -22.60 11.02
C SER A 5 -25.18 -23.06 9.63
N ALA A 6 -24.34 -23.88 9.00
CA ALA A 6 -24.61 -24.42 7.66
C ALA A 6 -25.82 -25.34 7.66
N LEU A 7 -25.94 -26.20 8.69
CA LEU A 7 -27.07 -27.12 8.85
C LEU A 7 -28.41 -26.37 9.01
N ALA A 8 -28.43 -25.31 9.82
CA ALA A 8 -29.64 -24.53 10.08
C ALA A 8 -29.87 -23.40 9.05
N GLY A 9 -28.98 -23.22 8.07
CA GLY A 9 -29.04 -22.13 7.10
C GLY A 9 -28.86 -20.71 7.68
N SER A 10 -28.50 -20.58 8.95
CA SER A 10 -28.43 -19.29 9.65
C SER A 10 -27.13 -18.53 9.33
N GLY A 11 -27.25 -17.24 9.06
CA GLY A 11 -26.11 -16.33 8.83
C GLY A 11 -25.52 -16.37 7.42
N ILE A 12 -25.96 -17.29 6.55
CA ILE A 12 -25.45 -17.45 5.17
C ILE A 12 -25.65 -16.19 4.30
N PRO A 13 -26.82 -15.50 4.29
CA PRO A 13 -26.99 -14.32 3.44
C PRO A 13 -26.03 -13.16 3.78
N LYS A 14 -25.73 -12.96 5.08
CA LYS A 14 -24.82 -11.90 5.54
C LYS A 14 -23.36 -12.20 5.16
N LEU A 15 -23.00 -13.48 5.06
CA LEU A 15 -21.68 -13.91 4.60
C LEU A 15 -21.45 -13.48 3.15
N PHE A 16 -22.39 -13.74 2.24
CA PHE A 16 -22.28 -13.36 0.82
C PHE A 16 -22.09 -11.85 0.62
N VAL A 17 -22.81 -11.02 1.38
CA VAL A 17 -22.62 -9.56 1.35
C VAL A 17 -21.19 -9.16 1.74
N SER A 18 -20.58 -9.89 2.67
CA SER A 18 -19.21 -9.61 3.11
C SER A 18 -18.15 -10.11 2.14
N ILE A 19 -18.41 -11.24 1.49
CA ILE A 19 -17.58 -11.76 0.39
C ILE A 19 -17.54 -10.75 -0.74
N GLU A 20 -18.69 -10.23 -1.17
CA GLU A 20 -18.77 -9.24 -2.24
C GLU A 20 -17.99 -7.96 -1.89
N ARG A 21 -18.15 -7.44 -0.65
CA ARG A 21 -17.38 -6.27 -0.18
C ARG A 21 -15.87 -6.52 -0.18
N ALA A 22 -15.43 -7.71 0.22
CA ALA A 22 -14.02 -8.09 0.20
C ALA A 22 -13.49 -8.17 -1.23
N TYR A 23 -14.28 -8.76 -2.15
CA TYR A 23 -13.95 -8.84 -3.57
C TYR A 23 -13.82 -7.46 -4.21
N GLN A 24 -14.79 -6.57 -3.98
CA GLN A 24 -14.75 -5.19 -4.48
C GLN A 24 -13.52 -4.43 -3.95
N SER A 25 -13.15 -4.65 -2.69
CA SER A 25 -11.92 -4.08 -2.12
C SER A 25 -10.66 -4.67 -2.76
N ALA A 26 -10.64 -5.97 -3.03
CA ALA A 26 -9.50 -6.65 -3.66
C ALA A 26 -9.29 -6.21 -5.12
N MET A 27 -10.36 -5.90 -5.82
CA MET A 27 -10.38 -5.49 -7.24
C MET A 27 -10.46 -3.98 -7.45
N ALA A 28 -10.38 -3.19 -6.37
CA ALA A 28 -10.52 -1.74 -6.44
C ALA A 28 -9.52 -1.10 -7.42
N LYS A 29 -10.03 -0.26 -8.32
CA LYS A 29 -9.21 0.58 -9.22
C LYS A 29 -8.79 1.85 -8.48
N LEU A 30 -7.50 1.97 -8.20
CA LEU A 30 -6.92 3.06 -7.42
C LEU A 30 -6.20 4.04 -8.37
N ALA A 31 -6.88 5.13 -8.72
CA ALA A 31 -6.31 6.12 -9.63
C ALA A 31 -5.01 6.73 -9.09
N THR A 32 -3.96 6.77 -9.91
CA THR A 32 -2.62 7.30 -9.59
C THR A 32 -2.63 8.69 -8.92
N PRO A 33 -3.44 9.67 -9.37
CA PRO A 33 -3.50 10.98 -8.71
C PRO A 33 -4.05 10.90 -7.28
N LYS A 34 -5.04 10.02 -7.04
CA LYS A 34 -5.60 9.80 -5.70
C LYS A 34 -4.57 9.13 -4.79
N LEU A 35 -3.88 8.11 -5.30
CA LEU A 35 -2.81 7.42 -4.57
C LEU A 35 -1.67 8.36 -4.18
N THR A 36 -1.21 9.17 -5.13
CA THR A 36 -0.12 10.13 -4.88
C THR A 36 -0.54 11.21 -3.88
N ARG A 37 -1.78 11.73 -3.93
CA ARG A 37 -2.27 12.66 -2.91
C ARG A 37 -2.35 12.01 -1.53
N ALA A 38 -2.85 10.78 -1.45
CA ALA A 38 -2.92 10.04 -0.18
C ALA A 38 -1.52 9.79 0.39
N LEU A 39 -0.54 9.45 -0.45
CA LEU A 39 0.87 9.32 -0.07
C LEU A 39 1.41 10.61 0.56
N MET A 40 1.19 11.76 -0.10
CA MET A 40 1.66 13.04 0.41
C MET A 40 1.01 13.40 1.75
N ALA A 41 -0.29 13.13 1.90
CA ALA A 41 -0.99 13.30 3.17
C ALA A 41 -0.42 12.38 4.28
N ALA A 42 -0.11 11.12 3.95
CA ALA A 42 0.49 10.18 4.89
C ALA A 42 1.88 10.64 5.36
N VAL A 43 2.71 11.10 4.43
CA VAL A 43 4.07 11.61 4.72
C VAL A 43 4.02 12.92 5.50
N ALA A 44 3.05 13.80 5.21
CA ALA A 44 2.85 15.03 5.97
C ALA A 44 2.40 14.75 7.40
N LYS A 45 1.51 13.76 7.59
CA LYS A 45 1.05 13.32 8.92
C LYS A 45 2.17 12.67 9.73
N GLN A 46 2.97 11.81 9.10
CA GLN A 46 4.09 11.15 9.73
C GLN A 46 5.20 10.99 8.71
N ALA A 47 6.29 11.74 8.89
CA ALA A 47 7.43 11.66 7.99
C ALA A 47 8.15 10.30 8.14
N PRO A 48 8.75 9.77 7.06
CA PRO A 48 9.59 8.57 7.17
C PRO A 48 10.76 8.83 8.10
N PRO A 49 11.16 7.84 8.92
CA PRO A 49 12.32 7.96 9.77
C PRO A 49 13.57 8.22 8.91
N ARG A 50 14.52 8.98 9.48
CA ARG A 50 15.81 9.19 8.81
C ARG A 50 16.59 7.88 8.84
N SER A 51 17.36 7.63 7.78
CA SER A 51 18.32 6.53 7.75
C SER A 51 19.71 7.08 7.46
N GLY A 52 20.51 7.17 8.52
CA GLY A 52 21.77 7.91 8.51
C GLY A 52 21.54 9.40 8.24
N MET A 53 22.31 9.96 7.31
CA MET A 53 22.29 11.40 7.03
C MET A 53 21.05 11.86 6.26
N PHE A 54 20.39 10.98 5.51
CA PHE A 54 19.29 11.34 4.60
C PHE A 54 17.95 10.73 5.03
N ARG A 55 16.86 11.42 4.66
CA ARG A 55 15.49 10.92 4.80
C ARG A 55 15.01 10.36 3.46
N PRO A 56 14.42 9.14 3.43
CA PRO A 56 13.78 8.61 2.23
C PRO A 56 12.74 9.58 1.67
N LYS A 57 12.75 9.83 0.36
CA LYS A 57 11.82 10.75 -0.31
C LYS A 57 10.91 9.98 -1.23
N MET A 58 9.63 9.87 -0.86
CA MET A 58 8.58 9.27 -1.68
C MET A 58 7.94 10.35 -2.56
N ARG A 59 7.94 10.15 -3.87
CA ARG A 59 7.54 11.17 -4.86
C ARG A 59 6.19 10.90 -5.50
N TYR A 60 5.92 9.65 -5.87
CA TYR A 60 4.65 9.28 -6.50
C TYR A 60 4.27 7.84 -6.17
N ALA A 61 2.98 7.54 -6.28
CA ALA A 61 2.45 6.19 -6.08
C ALA A 61 1.47 5.83 -7.19
N HIS A 62 1.53 4.59 -7.66
CA HIS A 62 0.59 4.05 -8.64
C HIS A 62 0.16 2.62 -8.26
N GLN A 63 -0.95 2.17 -8.83
CA GLN A 63 -1.41 0.80 -8.64
C GLN A 63 -0.58 -0.15 -9.51
N GLY A 64 0.11 -1.10 -8.89
CA GLY A 64 0.93 -2.11 -9.57
C GLY A 64 0.21 -3.43 -9.85
N GLY A 65 -0.98 -3.62 -9.29
CA GLY A 65 -1.77 -4.83 -9.48
C GLY A 65 -3.09 -4.79 -8.71
N SER A 66 -3.96 -5.73 -9.05
CA SER A 66 -5.24 -5.98 -8.39
C SER A 66 -5.24 -7.39 -7.82
N ASN A 67 -5.91 -7.59 -6.68
CA ASN A 67 -6.05 -8.85 -5.96
C ASN A 67 -4.73 -9.58 -5.57
N PRO A 68 -4.07 -9.16 -4.47
CA PRO A 68 -4.42 -8.03 -3.61
C PRO A 68 -4.04 -6.68 -4.24
N PRO A 69 -4.72 -5.58 -3.90
CA PRO A 69 -4.33 -4.24 -4.32
C PRO A 69 -2.87 -3.98 -3.94
N ARG A 70 -2.05 -3.69 -4.95
CA ARG A 70 -0.63 -3.39 -4.79
C ARG A 70 -0.37 -1.93 -5.11
N VAL A 71 0.18 -1.20 -4.15
CA VAL A 71 0.59 0.20 -4.34
C VAL A 71 2.11 0.24 -4.48
N ILE A 72 2.58 0.68 -5.63
CA ILE A 72 4.00 0.87 -5.90
C ILE A 72 4.34 2.33 -5.65
N ILE A 73 5.27 2.57 -4.74
CA ILE A 73 5.75 3.90 -4.36
C ILE A 73 7.15 4.12 -4.93
N HIS A 74 7.33 5.24 -5.62
CA HIS A 74 8.59 5.61 -6.24
C HIS A 74 9.22 6.82 -5.56
N GLY A 75 10.55 6.87 -5.59
CA GLY A 75 11.30 7.84 -4.82
C GLY A 75 12.79 7.55 -4.77
N SER A 76 13.47 8.15 -3.80
CA SER A 76 14.90 7.99 -3.55
C SER A 76 15.16 7.57 -2.11
N GLY A 77 16.14 6.70 -1.89
CA GLY A 77 16.47 6.21 -0.53
C GLY A 77 15.40 5.29 0.05
N LEU A 78 14.58 4.67 -0.81
CA LEU A 78 13.44 3.86 -0.37
C LEU A 78 13.86 2.49 0.18
N GLU A 79 15.04 2.01 -0.20
CA GLU A 79 15.68 0.79 0.32
C GLU A 79 15.92 0.86 1.83
N ARG A 80 15.95 2.08 2.39
CA ARG A 80 16.17 2.33 3.81
C ARG A 80 14.89 2.60 4.60
N VAL A 81 13.72 2.42 3.98
CA VAL A 81 12.44 2.59 4.67
C VAL A 81 12.19 1.36 5.56
N PRO A 82 12.04 1.53 6.89
CA PRO A 82 11.77 0.41 7.78
C PRO A 82 10.43 -0.25 7.50
N GLU A 83 10.34 -1.54 7.80
CA GLU A 83 9.11 -2.33 7.66
C GLU A 83 7.94 -1.75 8.49
N THR A 84 8.22 -1.16 9.64
CA THR A 84 7.21 -0.48 10.48
C THR A 84 6.55 0.69 9.73
N TYR A 85 7.33 1.44 8.96
CA TYR A 85 6.81 2.56 8.16
C TYR A 85 6.05 2.06 6.92
N ARG A 86 6.45 0.92 6.33
CA ARG A 86 5.66 0.23 5.30
C ARG A 86 4.27 -0.13 5.81
N ARG A 87 4.18 -0.77 6.99
CA ARG A 87 2.89 -1.12 7.62
C ARG A 87 2.03 0.11 7.94
N TYR A 88 2.65 1.20 8.39
CA TYR A 88 1.97 2.48 8.59
C TYR A 88 1.30 2.95 7.28
N LEU A 89 2.05 2.97 6.18
CA LEU A 89 1.50 3.36 4.89
C LEU A 89 0.40 2.38 4.44
N GLU A 90 0.59 1.07 4.61
CA GLU A 90 -0.43 0.07 4.25
C GLU A 90 -1.76 0.34 4.96
N HIS A 91 -1.71 0.61 6.27
CA HIS A 91 -2.88 0.98 7.04
C HIS A 91 -3.49 2.30 6.56
N PHE A 92 -2.66 3.33 6.34
CA PHE A 92 -3.13 4.63 5.85
C PHE A 92 -3.85 4.51 4.51
N PHE A 93 -3.30 3.77 3.55
CA PHE A 93 -3.93 3.52 2.25
C PHE A 93 -5.22 2.72 2.39
N ARG A 94 -5.24 1.68 3.23
CA ARG A 94 -6.46 0.90 3.48
C ARG A 94 -7.60 1.77 3.99
N ASP A 95 -7.32 2.68 4.91
CA ASP A 95 -8.32 3.59 5.46
C ASP A 95 -8.75 4.65 4.45
N ALA A 96 -7.79 5.28 3.76
CA ALA A 96 -8.06 6.33 2.77
C ALA A 96 -8.93 5.83 1.60
N PHE A 97 -8.75 4.56 1.20
CA PHE A 97 -9.50 3.94 0.11
C PHE A 97 -10.62 3.00 0.58
N LYS A 98 -10.89 2.95 1.89
CA LYS A 98 -11.94 2.13 2.52
C LYS A 98 -11.87 0.64 2.14
N LEU A 99 -10.67 0.12 1.96
CA LEU A 99 -10.43 -1.27 1.55
C LEU A 99 -10.67 -2.20 2.74
N ARG A 100 -11.79 -2.94 2.71
CA ARG A 100 -12.19 -3.86 3.78
C ARG A 100 -12.16 -5.30 3.29
N GLY A 101 -11.60 -6.20 4.10
CA GLY A 101 -11.55 -7.63 3.78
C GLY A 101 -10.46 -8.04 2.78
N ALA A 102 -9.73 -7.10 2.18
CA ALA A 102 -8.58 -7.38 1.33
C ALA A 102 -7.29 -6.79 1.94
N PRO A 103 -6.18 -7.56 2.01
CA PRO A 103 -4.89 -7.00 2.37
C PRO A 103 -4.41 -6.05 1.25
N LEU A 104 -3.72 -4.97 1.61
CA LEU A 104 -3.03 -4.08 0.67
C LEU A 104 -1.54 -4.28 0.83
N LYS A 105 -0.82 -4.38 -0.30
CA LYS A 105 0.64 -4.53 -0.29
C LYS A 105 1.30 -3.25 -0.79
N ILE A 106 2.35 -2.82 -0.11
CA ILE A 106 3.21 -1.74 -0.58
C ILE A 106 4.54 -2.28 -1.10
N GLU A 107 4.91 -1.83 -2.30
CA GLU A 107 6.24 -2.02 -2.85
C GLU A 107 6.94 -0.69 -3.05
N PHE A 108 8.21 -0.65 -2.72
CA PHE A 108 9.07 0.49 -3.02
C PHE A 108 9.88 0.20 -4.28
N ARG A 109 9.83 1.13 -5.24
CA ARG A 109 10.68 1.07 -6.44
C ARG A 109 11.57 2.30 -6.51
N GLN A 110 12.87 2.07 -6.49
CA GLN A 110 13.85 3.11 -6.73
C GLN A 110 14.14 3.24 -8.23
N GLY A 111 14.30 4.47 -8.71
CA GLY A 111 14.79 4.70 -10.06
C GLY A 111 16.27 4.31 -10.16
N MET A 112 16.70 3.76 -11.30
CA MET A 112 18.11 3.47 -11.55
C MET A 112 18.92 4.77 -11.48
N ASN A 113 20.02 4.79 -10.71
CA ASN A 113 20.91 5.93 -10.66
C ASN A 113 21.93 5.84 -11.82
N PRO A 114 21.85 6.72 -12.86
CA PRO A 114 22.73 6.64 -14.03
C PRO A 114 24.20 6.97 -13.72
N TYR A 115 24.52 7.43 -12.51
CA TYR A 115 25.89 7.73 -12.07
C TYR A 115 26.54 6.63 -11.23
N GLU A 116 25.77 5.63 -10.78
CA GLU A 116 26.27 4.55 -9.91
C GLU A 116 27.35 3.70 -10.60
N ARG A 117 27.18 3.42 -11.90
CA ARG A 117 28.18 2.70 -12.72
C ARG A 117 29.47 3.48 -12.97
N ARG A 118 29.48 4.80 -12.76
CA ARG A 118 30.64 5.67 -13.03
C ARG A 118 31.70 5.63 -11.92
N HIS A 119 31.33 5.16 -10.72
CA HIS A 119 32.22 5.12 -9.55
C HIS A 119 32.82 3.74 -9.25
N ALA A 120 32.43 2.68 -9.98
CA ALA A 120 32.95 1.33 -9.78
C ALA A 120 34.35 1.06 -10.39
N LYS A 121 35.03 2.12 -10.87
CA LYS A 121 36.44 2.09 -11.31
C LYS A 121 37.26 3.06 -10.47
N ARG A 122 37.59 2.67 -9.24
CA ARG A 122 38.69 3.22 -8.45
C ARG A 122 39.22 2.16 -7.52
#